data_AF-A0A1S3NDI3-F1
#
_entry.id   AF-A0A1S3NDI3-F1
#
_cell.length_a   1.000
_cell.length_b   1.000
_cell.length_c   1.000
_cell.angle_alpha   90.00
_cell.angle_beta   90.00
_cell.angle_gamma   90.00
#
_symmetry.space_group_name_H-M   'P 1'
#
loop_
_entity.id
_entity.type
_entity.pdbx_description
1 polymer ?
#
loop_
_entity_poly.entity_id
_entity_poly.type
_entity_poly.pdbx_seq_one_letter_code
_entity_poly.pdbx_strand_id
1 'polypeptide(L)'
;MAISVVKIGISLKMLPNNSAVFFKSDGGRFGQTRTIKLLTGSKYKIEVVVKPGAAEATTMSVGGVIFPLEQKSRDPQSVVYTGIYNTEGMTHTKSGDRQAVQISLQFPEVGSFEVVWQVKYYNYNKRDHCQGGNSFNSIEYECKPNETRSLMWVNKELFV
;
A
#
# COMPACT_ATOMS: atom_id res chain seq x y z
N MET A 1 -20.78 -18.97 1.04
CA MET A 1 -19.70 -19.54 0.21
C MET A 1 -18.38 -19.03 0.74
N ALA A 2 -17.38 -19.91 0.85
CA ALA A 2 -16.04 -19.53 1.29
C ALA A 2 -15.37 -18.62 0.25
N ILE A 3 -14.84 -17.47 0.67
CA ILE A 3 -14.09 -16.56 -0.22
C ILE A 3 -12.82 -17.29 -0.69
N SER A 4 -12.66 -17.44 -2.00
CA SER A 4 -11.56 -18.18 -2.64
C SER A 4 -10.53 -17.28 -3.32
N VAL A 5 -10.93 -16.08 -3.73
CA VAL A 5 -10.04 -15.06 -4.30
C VAL A 5 -10.41 -13.71 -3.70
N VAL A 6 -9.38 -12.95 -3.31
CA VAL A 6 -9.50 -11.57 -2.82
C VAL A 6 -8.69 -10.68 -3.75
N LYS A 7 -9.30 -9.64 -4.31
CA LYS A 7 -8.60 -8.58 -5.03
C LYS A 7 -8.45 -7.37 -4.14
N ILE A 8 -7.24 -6.82 -4.07
CA ILE A 8 -6.89 -5.69 -3.20
C ILE A 8 -6.26 -4.61 -4.06
N GLY A 9 -6.88 -3.44 -4.14
CA GLY A 9 -6.30 -2.24 -4.73
C GLY A 9 -5.86 -1.28 -3.63
N ILE A 10 -4.61 -0.81 -3.67
CA ILE A 10 -4.08 0.14 -2.68
C ILE A 10 -3.61 1.40 -3.40
N SER A 11 -4.21 2.55 -3.07
CA SER A 11 -3.82 3.87 -3.58
C SER A 11 -3.35 4.80 -2.46
N LEU A 12 -2.55 5.81 -2.80
CA LEU A 12 -2.04 6.80 -1.83
C LEU A 12 -2.24 8.23 -2.35
N LYS A 13 -2.67 9.12 -1.45
CA LYS A 13 -2.65 10.58 -1.66
C LYS A 13 -2.00 11.27 -0.47
N MET A 14 -1.15 12.25 -0.74
CA MET A 14 -0.51 13.05 0.31
C MET A 14 -1.49 14.07 0.87
N LEU A 15 -1.57 14.18 2.19
CA LEU A 15 -2.41 15.13 2.91
C LEU A 15 -1.65 16.43 3.21
N PRO A 16 -2.35 17.56 3.44
CA PRO A 16 -3.82 17.72 3.52
C PRO A 16 -4.52 17.88 2.16
N ASN A 17 -3.78 18.18 1.10
CA ASN A 17 -4.34 18.60 -0.19
C ASN A 17 -4.73 17.45 -1.14
N ASN A 18 -4.65 16.19 -0.69
CA ASN A 18 -4.83 15.01 -1.53
C ASN A 18 -3.95 15.02 -2.80
N SER A 19 -2.72 15.52 -2.69
CA SER A 19 -1.79 15.57 -3.82
C SER A 19 -1.26 14.19 -4.20
N ALA A 20 -0.82 14.06 -5.45
CA ALA A 20 -0.33 12.80 -6.00
C ALA A 20 0.90 12.30 -5.24
N VAL A 21 0.95 10.98 -5.06
CA VAL A 21 2.18 10.24 -4.76
C VAL A 21 2.83 9.88 -6.09
N PHE A 22 4.15 9.71 -6.12
CA PHE A 22 4.89 9.44 -7.33
C PHE A 22 5.70 8.15 -7.19
N PHE A 23 5.99 7.53 -8.32
CA PHE A 23 6.90 6.41 -8.40
C PHE A 23 7.90 6.61 -9.55
N LYS A 24 8.97 5.82 -9.51
CA LYS A 24 9.92 5.70 -10.62
C LYS A 24 10.05 4.25 -11.04
N SER A 25 10.19 4.02 -12.34
CA SER A 25 10.62 2.74 -12.88
C SER A 25 12.14 2.66 -12.74
N ASP A 26 12.62 1.72 -11.92
CA ASP A 26 14.04 1.49 -11.68
C ASP A 26 14.59 0.29 -12.49
N GLY A 27 13.73 -0.48 -13.16
CA GLY A 27 14.15 -1.68 -13.90
C GLY A 27 14.83 -2.69 -12.98
N GLY A 28 15.85 -3.41 -13.47
CA GLY A 28 16.58 -4.40 -12.67
C GLY A 28 17.62 -3.83 -11.69
N ARG A 29 17.67 -2.51 -11.47
CA ARG A 29 18.75 -1.88 -10.67
C ARG A 29 18.67 -2.17 -9.17
N PHE A 30 17.47 -2.43 -8.65
CA PHE A 30 17.22 -2.68 -7.23
C PHE A 30 16.39 -3.95 -7.06
N GLY A 31 15.99 -4.27 -5.83
CA GLY A 31 15.22 -5.48 -5.52
C GLY A 31 13.85 -5.53 -6.19
N GLN A 32 13.27 -4.39 -6.57
CA GLN A 32 12.04 -4.30 -7.35
C GLN A 32 12.17 -3.31 -8.51
N THR A 33 11.32 -3.51 -9.52
CA THR A 33 11.36 -2.75 -10.78
C THR A 33 10.79 -1.34 -10.66
N ARG A 34 10.09 -1.03 -9.57
CA ARG A 34 9.48 0.27 -9.30
C ARG A 34 9.76 0.69 -7.87
N THR A 35 9.92 2.00 -7.65
CA THR A 35 10.08 2.59 -6.33
C THR A 35 8.99 3.62 -6.08
N ILE A 36 8.22 3.45 -4.99
CA ILE A 36 7.29 4.47 -4.48
C ILE A 36 8.09 5.55 -3.75
N LYS A 37 7.77 6.81 -3.98
CA LYS A 37 8.47 7.95 -3.38
C LYS A 37 7.58 8.60 -2.34
N LEU A 38 8.06 8.67 -1.10
CA LEU A 38 7.36 9.28 0.02
C LEU A 38 8.25 10.35 0.66
N LEU A 39 7.64 11.36 1.26
CA LEU A 39 8.30 12.33 2.11
C LEU A 39 8.24 11.84 3.55
N THR A 40 9.30 12.05 4.32
CA THR A 40 9.29 11.92 5.78
C THR A 40 8.52 13.07 6.42
N GLY A 41 7.97 12.86 7.62
CA GLY A 41 7.24 13.92 8.34
C GLY A 41 5.93 14.33 7.67
N SER A 42 5.36 13.46 6.83
CA SER A 42 4.14 13.69 6.06
C SER A 42 3.07 12.64 6.35
N LYS A 43 1.81 13.00 6.10
CA LYS A 43 0.67 12.08 6.23
C LYS A 43 0.15 11.69 4.85
N TYR A 44 -0.18 10.42 4.70
CA TYR A 44 -0.75 9.85 3.49
C TYR A 44 -2.12 9.26 3.80
N LYS A 45 -3.13 9.69 3.03
CA LYS A 45 -4.40 8.97 2.97
C LYS A 45 -4.19 7.76 2.08
N ILE A 46 -4.38 6.58 2.65
CA ILE A 46 -4.41 5.33 1.92
C ILE A 46 -5.87 4.99 1.67
N GLU A 47 -6.20 4.58 0.46
CA GLU A 47 -7.49 3.99 0.13
C GLU A 47 -7.26 2.53 -0.28
N VAL A 48 -8.05 1.63 0.30
CA VAL A 48 -7.98 0.19 0.06
C VAL A 48 -9.31 -0.26 -0.49
N VAL A 49 -9.31 -0.76 -1.71
CA VAL A 49 -10.49 -1.34 -2.37
C VAL A 49 -10.34 -2.86 -2.31
N VAL A 50 -11.28 -3.54 -1.66
CA VAL A 50 -11.28 -5.00 -1.55
C VAL A 50 -12.47 -5.59 -2.31
N LYS A 51 -12.24 -6.69 -3.03
CA LYS A 51 -13.28 -7.48 -3.71
C LYS A 51 -13.09 -8.97 -3.40
N PRO A 52 -14.16 -9.75 -3.12
CA PRO A 52 -15.56 -9.32 -3.03
C PRO A 52 -15.82 -8.50 -1.76
N GLY A 53 -16.95 -7.80 -1.69
CA GLY A 53 -17.29 -6.92 -0.55
C GLY A 53 -17.52 -7.66 0.78
N ALA A 54 -17.57 -9.00 0.75
CA ALA A 54 -17.58 -9.84 1.93
C ALA A 54 -16.19 -10.02 2.59
N ALA A 55 -15.09 -9.70 1.89
CA ALA A 55 -13.75 -9.79 2.47
C ALA A 55 -13.45 -8.54 3.31
N GLU A 56 -13.64 -8.64 4.62
CA GLU A 56 -13.48 -7.49 5.52
C GLU A 56 -12.03 -7.28 5.94
N ALA A 57 -11.51 -6.06 5.73
CA ALA A 57 -10.22 -5.63 6.25
C ALA A 57 -10.40 -4.74 7.49
N THR A 58 -9.54 -4.90 8.50
CA THR A 58 -9.66 -4.16 9.77
C THR A 58 -8.50 -3.19 10.01
N THR A 59 -7.28 -3.64 9.80
CA THR A 59 -6.07 -2.86 10.04
C THR A 59 -5.09 -3.01 8.88
N MET A 60 -4.24 -2.00 8.73
CA MET A 60 -3.11 -2.02 7.80
C MET A 60 -1.82 -1.69 8.55
N SER A 61 -0.72 -2.32 8.16
CA SER A 61 0.63 -1.94 8.56
C SER A 61 1.44 -1.50 7.35
N VAL A 62 2.20 -0.40 7.50
CA VAL A 62 3.17 0.06 6.51
C VAL A 62 4.51 0.30 7.21
N GLY A 63 5.47 -0.59 6.97
CA GLY A 63 6.80 -0.53 7.58
C GLY A 63 6.77 -0.55 9.11
N GLY A 64 5.83 -1.29 9.70
CA GLY A 64 5.64 -1.38 11.16
C GLY A 64 4.70 -0.33 11.75
N VAL A 65 4.30 0.70 10.99
CA VAL A 65 3.25 1.64 11.44
C VAL A 65 1.89 1.02 11.21
N ILE A 66 1.20 0.66 12.29
CA ILE A 66 -0.12 0.04 12.27
C ILE A 66 -1.20 1.12 12.46
N PHE A 67 -2.23 1.11 11.62
CA PHE A 67 -3.38 2.00 11.73
C PHE A 67 -4.68 1.28 11.35
N PRO A 68 -5.82 1.70 11.93
CA PRO A 68 -7.12 1.14 11.58
C PRO A 68 -7.56 1.59 10.19
N LEU A 69 -8.38 0.74 9.56
CA LEU A 69 -9.08 1.06 8.32
C LEU A 69 -10.53 1.46 8.63
N GLU A 70 -10.93 2.63 8.14
CA GLU A 70 -12.30 3.12 8.25
C GLU A 70 -13.07 2.80 6.97
N GLN A 71 -14.17 2.05 7.07
CA GLN A 71 -15.01 1.72 5.92
C GLN A 71 -15.72 2.99 5.41
N LYS A 72 -15.66 3.21 4.10
CA LYS A 72 -16.33 4.34 3.42
C LYS A 72 -17.55 3.91 2.63
N SER A 73 -17.49 2.75 2.00
CA SER A 73 -18.62 2.18 1.27
C SER A 73 -18.50 0.65 1.21
N ARG A 74 -19.64 -0.02 1.03
CA ARG A 74 -19.71 -1.47 0.81
C ARG A 74 -20.92 -1.81 -0.05
N ASP A 75 -20.69 -2.69 -1.01
CA ASP A 75 -21.69 -3.42 -1.76
C ASP A 75 -21.26 -4.90 -1.89
N PRO A 76 -22.06 -5.80 -2.48
CA PRO A 76 -21.67 -7.21 -2.61
C PRO A 76 -20.39 -7.45 -3.43
N GLN A 77 -20.06 -6.57 -4.37
CA GLN A 77 -18.89 -6.67 -5.25
C GLN A 77 -17.62 -6.12 -4.61
N SER A 78 -17.74 -5.08 -3.77
CA SER A 78 -16.58 -4.41 -3.20
C SER A 78 -16.84 -3.70 -1.88
N VAL A 79 -15.77 -3.52 -1.11
CA VAL A 79 -15.73 -2.65 0.07
C VAL A 79 -14.54 -1.70 -0.07
N VAL A 80 -14.75 -0.44 0.29
CA VAL A 80 -13.74 0.61 0.23
C VAL A 80 -13.43 1.09 1.63
N TYR A 81 -12.15 1.12 1.96
CA TYR A 81 -11.64 1.61 3.23
C TYR A 81 -10.67 2.78 3.02
N THR A 82 -10.50 3.60 4.05
CA THR A 82 -9.40 4.55 4.13
C THR A 82 -8.64 4.43 5.44
N GLY A 83 -7.33 4.67 5.39
CA GLY A 83 -6.46 4.76 6.56
C GLY A 83 -5.48 5.92 6.44
N ILE A 84 -4.87 6.31 7.55
CA ILE A 84 -3.85 7.38 7.59
C ILE A 84 -2.50 6.78 7.95
N TYR A 85 -1.57 6.83 7.00
CA TYR A 85 -0.18 6.48 7.23
C TYR A 85 0.64 7.74 7.55
N ASN A 86 1.20 7.80 8.75
CA ASN A 86 2.06 8.89 9.19
C ASN A 86 3.53 8.48 9.10
N THR A 87 4.34 9.30 8.44
CA THR A 87 5.80 9.11 8.29
C THR A 87 6.59 10.02 9.23
N GLU A 88 5.94 10.61 10.21
CA GLU A 88 6.58 11.33 11.30
C GLU A 88 7.56 10.44 12.06
N GLY A 89 8.73 10.98 12.39
CA GLY A 89 9.83 10.22 13.00
C GLY A 89 10.61 9.29 12.06
N MET A 90 10.16 9.08 10.81
CA MET A 90 10.91 8.26 9.85
C MET A 90 12.17 8.97 9.35
N THR A 91 13.26 8.22 9.24
CA THR A 91 14.51 8.71 8.65
C THR A 91 14.47 8.64 7.14
N HIS A 92 15.00 9.68 6.47
CA HIS A 92 15.06 9.69 5.02
C HIS A 92 16.09 8.68 4.50
N THR A 93 15.82 8.11 3.33
CA THR A 93 16.70 7.15 2.68
C THR A 93 17.86 7.88 2.01
N LYS A 94 19.09 7.36 2.13
CA LYS A 94 20.30 7.92 1.51
C LYS A 94 20.20 7.93 -0.02
N SER A 95 21.06 8.73 -0.66
CA SER A 95 21.21 8.67 -2.13
C SER A 95 21.66 7.28 -2.57
N GLY A 96 21.24 6.82 -3.75
CA GLY A 96 21.49 5.44 -4.19
C GLY A 96 20.50 4.42 -3.60
N ASP A 97 20.15 4.53 -2.32
CA ASP A 97 19.44 3.47 -1.59
C ASP A 97 17.92 3.47 -1.75
N ARG A 98 17.33 2.30 -1.47
CA ARG A 98 15.89 2.01 -1.36
C ARG A 98 15.62 1.17 -0.13
N GLN A 99 14.45 1.34 0.45
CA GLN A 99 13.99 0.56 1.59
C GLN A 99 12.96 -0.47 1.14
N ALA A 100 13.13 -1.71 1.58
CA ALA A 100 12.07 -2.72 1.54
C ALA A 100 11.11 -2.44 2.71
N VAL A 101 9.87 -2.06 2.39
CA VAL A 101 8.83 -1.70 3.36
C VAL A 101 7.78 -2.80 3.34
N GLN A 102 7.63 -3.52 4.46
CA GLN A 102 6.59 -4.54 4.60
C GLN A 102 5.22 -3.88 4.71
N ILE A 103 4.27 -4.39 3.94
CA ILE A 103 2.90 -3.96 3.90
C ILE A 103 2.04 -5.14 4.33
N SER A 104 1.14 -4.93 5.27
CA SER A 104 0.18 -5.96 5.64
C SER A 104 -1.22 -5.42 5.84
N LEU A 105 -2.22 -6.27 5.58
CA LEU A 105 -3.63 -6.03 5.84
C LEU A 105 -4.19 -7.21 6.61
N GLN A 106 -4.94 -6.94 7.68
CA GLN A 106 -5.58 -7.98 8.47
C GLN A 106 -7.02 -8.20 8.01
N PHE A 107 -7.35 -9.45 7.70
CA PHE A 107 -8.72 -9.87 7.42
C PHE A 107 -9.14 -10.97 8.40
N PRO A 108 -10.19 -10.75 9.22
CA PRO A 108 -10.60 -11.72 10.24
C PRO A 108 -10.95 -13.11 9.68
N GLU A 109 -11.56 -13.17 8.49
CA GLU A 109 -12.12 -14.43 7.94
C GLU A 109 -11.26 -15.10 6.86
N VAL A 110 -10.28 -14.38 6.30
CA VAL A 110 -9.49 -14.85 5.14
C VAL A 110 -7.97 -14.76 5.34
N GLY A 111 -7.51 -14.31 6.52
CA GLY A 111 -6.09 -14.27 6.89
C GLY A 111 -5.40 -12.94 6.61
N SER A 112 -4.10 -12.87 6.86
CA SER A 112 -3.32 -11.68 6.51
C SER A 112 -2.98 -11.63 5.02
N PHE A 113 -2.94 -10.42 4.46
CA PHE A 113 -2.25 -10.16 3.20
C PHE A 113 -0.92 -9.50 3.52
N GLU A 114 0.17 -9.94 2.89
CA GLU A 114 1.51 -9.43 3.14
C GLU A 114 2.31 -9.31 1.85
N VAL A 115 2.89 -8.13 1.62
CA VAL A 115 3.81 -7.84 0.50
C VAL A 115 4.92 -6.92 0.95
N VAL A 116 5.92 -6.74 0.10
CA VAL A 116 6.99 -5.75 0.30
C VAL A 116 6.90 -4.71 -0.80
N TRP A 117 6.95 -3.43 -0.44
CA TRP A 117 7.13 -2.34 -1.37
C TRP A 117 8.56 -1.83 -1.33
N GLN A 118 9.13 -1.55 -2.50
CA GLN A 118 10.34 -0.75 -2.58
C GLN A 118 9.99 0.74 -2.48
N VAL A 119 10.47 1.38 -1.41
CA VAL A 119 10.18 2.79 -1.10
C VAL A 119 11.47 3.60 -1.04
N LYS A 120 11.38 4.86 -1.43
CA LYS A 120 12.39 5.88 -1.12
C LYS A 120 11.76 7.00 -0.32
N TYR A 121 12.24 7.17 0.91
CA TYR A 121 11.87 8.29 1.77
C TYR A 121 12.77 9.49 1.47
N TYR A 122 12.16 10.58 1.03
CA TYR A 122 12.81 11.86 0.82
C TYR A 122 12.60 12.75 2.04
N ASN A 123 13.59 13.58 2.35
CA ASN A 123 13.37 14.69 3.28
C ASN A 123 12.31 15.63 2.69
N TYR A 124 11.46 16.22 3.55
CA TYR A 124 10.44 17.19 3.14
C TYR A 124 11.00 18.32 2.25
N ASN A 125 12.22 18.78 2.54
CA ASN A 125 12.93 19.83 1.78
C ASN A 125 13.39 19.38 0.38
N LYS A 126 13.18 18.10 0.02
CA LYS A 126 13.46 17.53 -1.30
C LYS A 126 12.18 17.13 -2.04
N ARG A 127 11.08 17.83 -1.77
CA ARG A 127 9.76 17.61 -2.39
C ARG A 127 9.82 17.53 -3.91
N ASP A 128 10.54 18.43 -4.58
CA ASP A 128 10.62 18.44 -6.04
C ASP A 128 11.21 17.13 -6.59
N HIS A 129 12.23 16.57 -5.93
CA HIS A 129 12.80 15.27 -6.30
C HIS A 129 11.85 14.11 -6.00
N CYS A 130 11.07 14.21 -4.92
CA CYS A 130 10.06 13.24 -4.56
C CYS A 130 8.92 13.20 -5.59
N GLN A 131 8.59 14.34 -6.19
CA GLN A 131 7.49 14.50 -7.14
C GLN A 131 7.87 14.27 -8.61
N GLY A 132 9.15 14.14 -8.94
CA GLY A 132 9.55 13.77 -10.30
C GLY A 132 9.18 12.32 -10.65
N GLY A 133 8.82 12.05 -11.91
CA GLY A 133 8.50 10.71 -12.40
C GLY A 133 7.02 10.53 -12.72
N ASN A 134 6.50 9.31 -12.53
CA ASN A 134 5.13 8.98 -12.86
C ASN A 134 4.24 9.14 -11.62
N SER A 135 3.02 9.64 -11.80
CA SER A 135 2.01 9.63 -10.74
C SER A 135 1.65 8.20 -10.37
N PHE A 136 1.66 7.90 -9.08
CA PHE A 136 1.22 6.64 -8.52
C PHE A 136 -0.31 6.65 -8.42
N ASN A 137 -0.97 5.74 -9.12
CA ASN A 137 -2.42 5.57 -9.02
C ASN A 137 -2.74 4.52 -7.96
N SER A 138 -2.41 3.26 -8.24
CA SER A 138 -2.61 2.15 -7.31
C SER A 138 -1.68 0.97 -7.63
N ILE A 139 -1.59 0.04 -6.67
CA ILE A 139 -1.14 -1.33 -6.95
C ILE A 139 -2.31 -2.26 -6.65
N GLU A 140 -2.60 -3.14 -7.61
CA GLU A 140 -3.64 -4.15 -7.50
C GLU A 140 -3.03 -5.53 -7.32
N TYR A 141 -3.60 -6.27 -6.37
CA TYR A 141 -3.21 -7.64 -6.05
C TYR A 141 -4.38 -8.58 -6.28
N GLU A 142 -4.09 -9.78 -6.78
CA GLU A 142 -5.01 -10.91 -6.74
C GLU A 142 -4.44 -11.98 -5.81
N CYS A 143 -5.19 -12.26 -4.75
CA CYS A 143 -4.75 -13.06 -3.63
C CYS A 143 -5.66 -14.28 -3.44
N LYS A 144 -5.10 -15.39 -2.97
CA LYS A 144 -5.86 -16.59 -2.57
C LYS A 144 -5.59 -16.90 -1.10
N PRO A 145 -6.61 -16.96 -0.23
CA PRO A 145 -6.45 -17.44 1.14
C PRO A 145 -5.86 -18.84 1.16
N ASN A 146 -4.92 -19.10 2.07
CA ASN A 146 -4.39 -20.43 2.29
C ASN A 146 -5.44 -21.34 2.97
N GLU A 147 -5.15 -22.64 3.04
CA GLU A 147 -6.07 -23.64 3.60
C GLU A 147 -6.51 -23.32 5.03
N THR A 148 -5.58 -22.82 5.85
CA THR A 148 -5.83 -22.46 7.25
C THR A 148 -6.47 -21.07 7.44
N ARG A 149 -6.68 -20.30 6.36
CA ARG A 149 -7.14 -18.90 6.38
C ARG A 149 -6.33 -17.99 7.31
N SER A 150 -5.04 -18.24 7.42
CA SER A 150 -4.10 -17.47 8.24
C SER A 150 -3.32 -16.44 7.43
N LEU A 151 -3.07 -16.73 6.15
CA LEU A 151 -2.28 -15.92 5.22
C LEU A 151 -2.87 -16.07 3.80
N MET A 152 -2.70 -15.06 2.97
CA MET A 152 -3.03 -15.10 1.55
C MET A 152 -1.78 -15.19 0.68
N TRP A 153 -1.85 -15.99 -0.38
CA TRP A 153 -0.84 -16.03 -1.44
C TRP A 153 -1.17 -15.02 -2.52
N VAL A 154 -0.18 -14.18 -2.87
CA VAL A 154 -0.28 -13.21 -3.97
C VAL A 154 0.04 -13.91 -5.28
N ASN A 155 -0.94 -13.99 -6.19
CA ASN A 155 -0.77 -14.63 -7.51
C ASN A 155 -0.45 -13.61 -8.61
N LYS A 156 -0.92 -12.37 -8.44
CA LYS A 156 -0.72 -11.30 -9.41
C LYS A 156 -0.54 -9.98 -8.70
N GLU A 157 0.38 -9.18 -9.22
CA GLU A 157 0.60 -7.78 -8.86
C GLU A 157 0.56 -6.94 -10.13
N LEU A 158 -0.16 -5.82 -10.08
CA LEU A 158 -0.26 -4.87 -11.19
C LEU A 158 -0.13 -3.44 -10.67
N PHE A 159 0.89 -2.72 -11.13
CA PHE A 159 0.97 -1.27 -10.95
C PHE A 159 0.16 -0.57 -12.05
N VAL A 160 -0.84 0.22 -11.63
CA VAL A 160 -1.74 1.00 -12.49
C VAL A 160 -1.24 2.43 -12.65
#